data_AF-A0AAV1VL56-F1
#
_entry.id   AF-A0AAV1VL56-F1
#
_cell.length_a   1.000
_cell.length_b   1.000
_cell.length_c   1.000
_cell.angle_alpha   90.00
_cell.angle_beta   90.00
_cell.angle_gamma   90.00
#
_symmetry.space_group_name_H-M   'P 1'
#
loop_
_entity.id
_entity.type
_entity.pdbx_description
1 polymer ?
#
loop_
_entity_poly.entity_id
_entity_poly.type
_entity_poly.pdbx_seq_one_letter_code
_entity_poly.pdbx_strand_id
1 'polypeptide(L)'
;MDEDLKPWGLYSLEGADEPEPLESMKNLFTRYRNVRGKTTSHAYTEDALQRSWCAFIRHWNASRREGTSFTSWIERREDTRGVHAIGDLR
;
A
#
# COMPACT_ATOMS: atom_id res chain seq x y z
N MET A 1 10.97 -5.08 -21.54
CA MET A 1 10.96 -6.38 -20.84
C MET A 1 10.11 -6.16 -19.60
N ASP A 2 8.80 -6.21 -19.77
CA ASP A 2 7.89 -6.35 -18.65
C ASP A 2 7.99 -7.83 -18.27
N GLU A 3 8.96 -8.15 -17.41
CA GLU A 3 8.90 -9.41 -16.69
C GLU A 3 7.49 -9.52 -16.15
N ASP A 4 6.79 -10.58 -16.55
CA ASP A 4 5.50 -10.95 -16.03
C ASP A 4 5.69 -11.15 -14.52
N LEU A 5 5.54 -10.05 -13.77
CA LEU A 5 5.77 -9.98 -12.33
C LEU A 5 4.74 -10.93 -11.73
N LYS A 6 5.19 -12.16 -11.47
CA LYS A 6 4.41 -13.19 -10.81
C LYS A 6 3.67 -12.54 -9.65
N PRO A 7 2.37 -12.84 -9.46
CA PRO A 7 1.66 -12.36 -8.28
C PRO A 7 2.39 -12.88 -7.04
N TRP A 8 3.02 -11.98 -6.30
CA TRP A 8 3.67 -12.33 -5.05
C TRP A 8 2.64 -12.85 -4.06
N GLY A 9 3.04 -13.86 -3.28
CA GLY A 9 2.21 -14.35 -2.19
C GLY A 9 1.89 -13.21 -1.22
N LEU A 10 0.77 -13.33 -0.52
CA LEU A 10 0.44 -12.39 0.54
C LEU A 10 1.58 -12.36 1.57
N TYR A 11 2.09 -11.16 1.87
CA TYR A 11 3.24 -10.94 2.76
C TYR A 11 4.60 -11.44 2.24
N SER A 12 4.71 -11.90 0.99
CA SER A 12 6.01 -12.14 0.37
C SER A 12 6.71 -10.81 0.06
N LEU A 13 8.00 -10.73 0.40
CA LEU A 13 8.88 -9.60 0.10
C LEU A 13 9.77 -9.84 -1.12
N GLU A 14 9.63 -10.99 -1.80
CA GLU A 14 10.48 -11.35 -2.96
C GLU A 14 10.43 -10.34 -4.10
N GLY A 15 9.36 -9.53 -4.15
CA GLY A 15 9.18 -8.48 -5.13
C GLY A 15 9.59 -7.09 -4.68
N ALA A 16 9.92 -6.87 -3.41
CA ALA A 16 10.19 -5.55 -2.89
C ALA A 16 11.66 -5.17 -3.10
N ASP A 17 11.86 -3.94 -3.55
CA ASP A 17 13.19 -3.35 -3.67
C ASP A 17 13.68 -2.89 -2.29
N GLU A 18 14.74 -3.53 -1.79
CA GLU A 18 15.36 -3.27 -0.48
C GLU A 18 14.33 -3.17 0.67
N PRO A 19 13.49 -4.20 0.90
CA PRO A 19 12.36 -4.10 1.80
C PRO A 19 12.78 -3.77 3.23
N GLU A 20 11.93 -2.99 3.91
CA GLU A 20 11.95 -2.91 5.37
C GLU A 20 11.58 -4.29 5.99
N PRO A 21 11.85 -4.50 7.29
CA PRO A 21 11.40 -5.70 7.99
C PRO A 21 9.92 -5.99 7.72
N LEU A 22 9.58 -7.28 7.59
CA LEU A 22 8.23 -7.71 7.20
C LEU A 22 7.11 -7.06 8.03
N GLU A 23 7.33 -6.93 9.34
CA GLU A 23 6.36 -6.30 10.24
C GLU A 23 6.16 -4.80 9.94
N SER A 24 7.23 -4.07 9.60
CA SER A 24 7.15 -2.69 9.11
C SER A 24 6.38 -2.62 7.79
N MET A 25 6.66 -3.52 6.86
CA MET A 25 5.97 -3.58 5.56
C MET A 25 4.47 -3.88 5.72
N LYS A 26 4.09 -4.74 6.67
CA LYS A 26 2.68 -5.00 7.02
C LYS A 26 1.98 -3.79 7.63
N ASN A 27 2.67 -3.04 8.50
CA ASN A 27 2.14 -1.79 9.05
C ASN A 27 1.90 -0.76 7.94
N LEU A 28 2.89 -0.55 7.07
CA LEU A 28 2.79 0.32 5.90
C LEU A 28 1.68 -0.13 4.96
N PHE A 29 1.50 -1.42 4.74
CA PHE A 29 0.41 -1.97 3.94
C PHE A 29 -0.96 -1.66 4.54
N THR A 30 -1.09 -1.75 5.86
CA THR A 30 -2.34 -1.40 6.57
C THR A 30 -2.68 0.08 6.38
N ARG A 31 -1.68 0.97 6.56
CA ARG A 31 -1.82 2.41 6.30
C ARG A 31 -2.11 2.71 4.83
N TYR A 32 -1.41 2.05 3.90
CA TYR A 32 -1.63 2.14 2.46
C TYR A 32 -3.08 1.81 2.07
N ARG A 33 -3.61 0.71 2.62
CA ARG A 33 -5.02 0.34 2.43
C ARG A 33 -5.95 1.40 3.01
N ASN A 34 -5.64 1.89 4.21
CA ASN A 34 -6.40 2.93 4.88
C ASN A 34 -6.36 4.29 4.17
N VAL A 35 -5.41 4.59 3.27
CA VAL A 35 -5.41 5.85 2.48
C VAL A 35 -6.02 5.71 1.08
N ARG A 36 -6.15 4.49 0.56
CA ARG A 36 -6.66 4.21 -0.79
C ARG A 36 -8.18 4.29 -0.92
N GLY A 37 -8.90 4.52 0.18
CA GLY A 37 -10.27 5.05 0.15
C GLY A 37 -11.36 4.16 -0.42
N LYS A 38 -11.11 2.88 -0.67
CA LYS A 38 -12.21 1.94 -0.97
C LYS A 38 -12.71 1.38 0.34
N THR A 39 -13.92 1.78 0.73
CA THR A 39 -14.79 1.09 1.67
C THR A 39 -15.10 -0.27 1.08
N THR A 40 -14.15 -1.21 1.10
CA THR A 40 -14.36 -2.50 0.46
C THR A 40 -15.19 -3.37 1.40
N SER A 41 -16.44 -3.54 0.96
CA SER A 41 -17.43 -4.48 1.47
C SER A 41 -16.84 -5.81 1.93
N HIS A 42 -17.44 -6.35 2.99
CA HIS A 42 -17.06 -7.50 3.82
C HIS A 42 -17.08 -8.86 3.08
N ALA A 43 -16.27 -9.00 2.04
CA ALA A 43 -15.96 -10.31 1.44
C ALA A 43 -14.53 -10.28 0.90
N TYR A 44 -13.54 -10.16 1.79
CA TYR A 44 -12.15 -10.28 1.38
C TYR A 44 -11.81 -11.75 1.14
N THR A 45 -11.89 -12.16 -0.12
CA THR A 45 -11.19 -13.36 -0.56
C THR A 45 -9.69 -13.14 -0.40
N GLU A 46 -8.96 -14.21 -0.10
CA GLU A 46 -7.49 -14.19 0.00
C GLU A 46 -6.84 -13.59 -1.26
N ASP A 47 -7.43 -13.84 -2.44
CA ASP A 47 -7.05 -13.23 -3.73
C ASP A 47 -7.12 -11.69 -3.70
N ALA A 48 -8.17 -11.09 -3.14
CA ALA A 48 -8.30 -9.64 -3.08
C ALA A 48 -7.20 -9.01 -2.20
N LEU A 49 -6.86 -9.68 -1.09
CA LEU A 49 -5.80 -9.23 -0.19
C LEU A 49 -4.42 -9.38 -0.84
N GLN A 50 -4.18 -10.49 -1.54
CA GLN A 50 -2.95 -10.73 -2.29
C GLN A 50 -2.77 -9.72 -3.43
N ARG A 51 -3.82 -9.40 -4.19
CA ARG A 51 -3.79 -8.36 -5.22
C ARG A 51 -3.46 -6.99 -4.64
N SER A 52 -4.04 -6.66 -3.48
CA SER A 52 -3.75 -5.42 -2.78
C SER A 52 -2.29 -5.37 -2.30
N TRP A 53 -1.74 -6.49 -1.82
CA TRP A 53 -0.34 -6.61 -1.44
C TRP A 53 0.59 -6.40 -2.66
N CYS A 54 0.30 -7.04 -3.79
CA CYS A 54 1.07 -6.83 -5.02
C CYS A 54 1.06 -5.37 -5.48
N ALA A 55 -0.10 -4.70 -5.40
CA ALA A 55 -0.21 -3.28 -5.73
C ALA A 55 0.61 -2.39 -4.78
N PHE A 56 0.64 -2.74 -3.49
CA PHE A 56 1.47 -2.09 -2.49
C PHE A 56 2.96 -2.22 -2.82
N ILE A 57 3.45 -3.43 -3.10
CA ILE A 57 4.86 -3.70 -3.45
C ILE A 57 5.26 -2.95 -4.72
N ARG A 58 4.40 -2.92 -5.75
CA ARG A 58 4.68 -2.14 -6.97
C ARG A 58 4.81 -0.65 -6.70
N HIS A 59 3.98 -0.11 -5.81
CA HIS A 59 4.03 1.31 -5.45
C HIS A 59 5.27 1.62 -4.60
N TRP A 60 5.63 0.75 -3.65
CA TRP A 60 6.89 0.81 -2.90
C TRP A 60 8.10 0.89 -3.85
N ASN A 61 8.19 -0.05 -4.80
CA ASN A 61 9.30 -0.09 -5.77
C ASN A 61 9.31 1.13 -6.69
N ALA A 62 8.14 1.63 -7.10
CA ALA A 62 8.04 2.85 -7.90
C ALA A 62 8.58 4.05 -7.13
N SER A 63 8.12 4.27 -5.90
CA SER A 63 8.59 5.36 -5.06
C SER A 63 10.11 5.35 -4.90
N ARG A 64 10.71 4.18 -4.67
CA ARG A 64 12.17 4.04 -4.56
C ARG A 64 12.92 4.32 -5.85
N ARG A 65 12.45 3.78 -6.98
CA ARG A 65 13.03 4.08 -8.30
C ARG A 65 12.93 5.56 -8.66
N GLU A 66 11.88 6.23 -8.22
CA GLU A 66 11.67 7.67 -8.38
C GLU A 66 12.43 8.52 -7.34
N GLY A 67 13.14 7.90 -6.39
CA GLY A 67 13.85 8.61 -5.31
C GLY A 67 12.92 9.31 -4.32
N THR A 68 11.63 8.92 -4.28
CA THR A 68 10.61 9.51 -3.41
C THR A 68 10.36 8.64 -2.18
N SER A 69 10.06 9.30 -1.07
CA SER A 69 9.73 8.62 0.18
C SER A 69 8.29 8.09 0.14
N PHE A 70 8.16 6.77 0.11
CA PHE A 70 6.86 6.10 0.17
C PHE A 70 6.10 6.42 1.47
N THR A 71 6.82 6.52 2.60
CA THR A 71 6.23 6.89 3.89
C THR A 71 5.65 8.31 3.86
N SER A 72 6.40 9.26 3.30
CA SER A 72 5.94 10.65 3.16
C SER A 72 4.73 10.77 2.23
N TRP A 73 4.63 9.90 1.21
CA TRP A 73 3.42 9.81 0.39
C TRP A 73 2.20 9.33 1.19
N ILE A 74 2.36 8.29 2.03
CA ILE A 74 1.29 7.81 2.91
C ILE A 74 0.88 8.91 3.89
N GLU A 75 1.84 9.53 4.58
CA GLU A 75 1.56 10.56 5.59
C GLU A 75 0.79 11.73 5.00
N ARG A 76 1.19 12.23 3.82
CA ARG A 76 0.47 13.30 3.12
C ARG A 76 -0.99 12.90 2.80
N ARG A 77 -1.22 11.64 2.46
CA ARG A 77 -2.56 11.12 2.15
C ARG A 77 -3.38 10.90 3.41
N GLU A 78 -2.78 10.45 4.51
CA GLU A 78 -3.41 10.36 5.81
C GLU A 78 -3.83 11.75 6.31
N ASP A 79 -2.95 12.75 6.20
CA ASP A 79 -3.23 14.15 6.52
C ASP A 79 -4.39 14.69 5.67
N THR A 80 -4.33 14.53 4.35
CA THR A 80 -5.41 14.97 3.45
C THR A 80 -6.75 14.32 3.83
N ARG A 81 -6.75 13.04 4.22
CA ARG A 81 -7.96 12.35 4.69
C ARG A 81 -8.39 12.81 6.09
N GLY A 82 -7.47 13.11 6.99
CA GLY A 82 -7.74 13.69 8.30
C GLY A 82 -8.36 15.08 8.19
N VAL A 83 -7.84 15.92 7.28
CA VAL A 83 -8.41 17.23 6.93
C VAL A 83 -9.82 17.09 6.33
N HIS A 84 -10.04 16.12 5.44
CA HIS A 84 -11.38 15.86 4.89
C HIS A 84 -12.34 15.20 5.89
N ALA A 85 -11.84 14.47 6.90
CA ALA A 85 -12.66 13.91 7.98
C ALA A 85 -13.08 14.96 9.02
N ILE A 86 -12.29 16.03 9.20
CA ILE A 86 -12.61 17.18 10.06
C ILE A 86 -13.60 18.15 9.36
N GLY A 87 -13.80 18.00 8.05
CA GLY A 87 -14.68 18.85 7.24
C GLY A 87 -16.14 18.40 7.10
N ASP A 88 -16.56 17.26 7.68
CA ASP A 88 -17.90 16.71 7.45
C ASP A 88 -18.71 16.56 8.75
N LEU A 89 -19.41 17.63 9.10
CA LEU A 89 -20.81 17.76 9.58
C LEU A 89 -20.92 18.93 10.57
N ARG A 90 -21.30 20.11 10.06
CA ARG A 90 -22.02 21.11 10.85
C ARG A 90 -23.21 21.63 10.07
#